data_AF-A0A946DS06-F1
#
_entry.id   AF-A0A946DS06-F1
#
_cell.length_a   1.000
_cell.length_b   1.000
_cell.length_c   1.000
_cell.angle_alpha   90.00
_cell.angle_beta   90.00
_cell.angle_gamma   90.00
#
_symmetry.space_group_name_H-M   'P 1'
#
loop_
_entity.id
_entity.type
_entity.pdbx_description
1 polymer ?
#
loop_
_entity_poly.entity_id
_entity_poly.type
_entity_poly.pdbx_seq_one_letter_code
_entity_poly.pdbx_strand_id
1 'polypeptide(L)'
;MSHSHIPVRHLLKQVDIYRANRDKRDARPEWVTAFIDNVADLFEPMFDDGRVGFDCQPIEDRWIVGMYLGGTEIVGGCDDGQFQHTDFQFDLMQLTELFSQVDELQWSAFPHRPDGDQMPASSFITVEGRVGEHAIRLQLYSVPPTDAGPALRQYQDGRCTPV
;
A
#
# COMPACT_ATOMS: atom_id res chain seq x y z
N MET A 1 -23.65 20.75 -10.81
CA MET A 1 -22.21 20.46 -10.90
C MET A 1 -21.71 20.38 -9.47
N SER A 2 -21.69 19.17 -8.92
CA SER A 2 -21.49 18.93 -7.49
C SER A 2 -20.01 18.76 -7.21
N HIS A 3 -19.45 19.69 -6.45
CA HIS A 3 -18.05 19.69 -6.03
C HIS A 3 -17.79 18.52 -5.05
N SER A 4 -17.14 17.46 -5.53
CA SER A 4 -16.53 16.44 -4.68
C SER A 4 -15.25 16.99 -4.03
N HIS A 5 -15.41 17.87 -3.04
CA HIS A 5 -14.35 18.16 -2.08
C HIS A 5 -14.61 17.34 -0.82
N ILE A 6 -14.28 16.05 -0.86
CA ILE A 6 -13.92 15.36 0.38
C ILE A 6 -12.53 15.89 0.72
N PRO A 7 -12.37 16.76 1.74
CA PRO A 7 -11.08 17.37 2.01
C PRO A 7 -10.12 16.28 2.48
N VAL A 8 -8.87 16.33 2.04
CA VAL A 8 -7.72 15.50 2.46
C VAL A 8 -7.68 15.25 3.99
N ARG A 9 -8.24 16.16 4.79
CA ARG A 9 -8.44 16.00 6.24
C ARG A 9 -9.24 14.75 6.64
N HIS A 10 -10.18 14.28 5.83
CA HIS A 10 -10.94 13.06 6.10
C HIS A 10 -10.10 11.80 5.83
N LEU A 11 -9.18 11.84 4.85
CA LEU A 11 -8.22 10.77 4.59
C LEU A 11 -7.18 10.67 5.71
N LEU A 12 -6.68 11.81 6.20
CA LEU A 12 -5.75 11.86 7.34
C LEU A 12 -6.42 11.38 8.65
N LYS A 13 -7.70 11.70 8.86
CA LYS A 13 -8.45 11.21 10.03
C LYS A 13 -8.69 9.71 10.00
N GLN A 14 -8.79 9.12 8.81
CA GLN A 14 -8.76 7.67 8.71
C GLN A 14 -7.42 7.19 9.26
N VAL A 15 -6.26 7.78 8.84
CA VAL A 15 -4.88 7.37 9.23
C VAL A 15 -4.71 7.23 10.76
N ASP A 16 -5.31 8.12 11.53
CA ASP A 16 -5.26 8.08 13.00
C ASP A 16 -6.16 7.01 13.64
N ILE A 17 -7.27 6.62 13.00
CA ILE A 17 -8.17 5.55 13.47
C ILE A 17 -7.52 4.16 13.28
N TYR A 18 -6.64 3.99 12.29
CA TYR A 18 -5.95 2.71 11.98
C TYR A 18 -5.06 2.20 13.13
N ARG A 19 -4.58 3.07 14.02
CA ARG A 19 -3.66 2.67 15.11
C ARG A 19 -4.30 1.85 16.23
N ALA A 20 -5.63 1.85 16.34
CA ALA A 20 -6.31 1.31 17.52
C ALA A 20 -6.74 -0.17 17.43
N ASN A 21 -6.61 -0.84 16.27
CA ASN A 21 -7.25 -2.16 16.04
C ASN A 21 -6.30 -3.34 15.72
N ARG A 22 -4.98 -3.17 15.82
CA ARG A 22 -3.97 -4.17 15.39
C ARG A 22 -4.01 -5.50 16.17
N ASP A 23 -4.72 -5.58 17.30
CA ASP A 23 -4.78 -6.76 18.19
C ASP A 23 -6.12 -7.54 18.14
N LYS A 24 -7.04 -7.24 17.21
CA LYS A 24 -8.21 -8.11 17.01
C LYS A 24 -7.82 -9.25 16.07
N ARG A 25 -8.07 -10.50 16.53
CA ARG A 25 -8.02 -11.72 15.70
C ARG A 25 -8.42 -11.39 14.27
N ASP A 26 -7.52 -11.69 13.34
CA ASP A 26 -7.70 -11.44 11.92
C ASP A 26 -9.05 -12.03 11.46
N ALA A 27 -10.06 -11.17 11.39
CA ALA A 27 -11.45 -11.54 11.10
C ALA A 27 -11.80 -11.27 9.64
N ARG A 28 -10.78 -11.13 8.79
CA ARG A 28 -10.94 -10.88 7.35
C ARG A 28 -11.58 -12.11 6.69
N PRO A 29 -12.63 -11.93 5.87
CA PRO A 29 -13.15 -12.99 5.03
C PRO A 29 -12.07 -13.54 4.11
N GLU A 30 -12.14 -14.84 3.80
CA GLU A 30 -11.17 -15.53 2.94
C GLU A 30 -11.01 -14.86 1.56
N TRP A 31 -12.11 -14.31 1.01
CA TRP A 31 -12.07 -13.62 -0.29
C TRP A 31 -11.18 -12.36 -0.26
N VAL A 32 -11.10 -11.67 0.88
CA VAL A 32 -10.25 -10.48 1.02
C VAL A 32 -8.78 -10.89 1.05
N THR A 33 -8.47 -11.95 1.79
CA THR A 33 -7.11 -12.51 1.83
C THR A 33 -6.68 -12.99 0.45
N ALA A 34 -7.51 -13.77 -0.25
CA ALA A 34 -7.23 -14.24 -1.60
C ALA A 34 -7.05 -13.08 -2.59
N PHE A 35 -7.86 -12.02 -2.46
CA PHE A 35 -7.69 -10.82 -3.29
C PHE A 35 -6.35 -10.13 -3.02
N ILE A 36 -5.96 -9.95 -1.74
CA ILE A 36 -4.68 -9.36 -1.36
C ILE A 36 -3.51 -10.19 -1.92
N ASP A 37 -3.56 -11.51 -1.77
CA ASP A 37 -2.50 -12.40 -2.26
C ASP A 37 -2.35 -12.28 -3.79
N ASN A 38 -3.46 -12.32 -4.53
CA ASN A 38 -3.45 -12.16 -5.99
C ASN A 38 -2.93 -10.78 -6.43
N VAL A 39 -3.24 -9.71 -5.70
CA VAL A 39 -2.72 -8.37 -6.00
C VAL A 39 -1.23 -8.27 -5.65
N ALA A 40 -0.78 -8.95 -4.59
CA ALA A 40 0.63 -8.97 -4.18
C ALA A 40 1.51 -9.60 -5.26
N ASP A 41 1.01 -10.64 -5.94
CA ASP A 41 1.70 -11.31 -7.05
C ASP A 41 1.90 -10.42 -8.29
N LEU A 42 1.19 -9.28 -8.38
CA LEU A 42 1.34 -8.31 -9.47
C LEU A 42 2.45 -7.28 -9.24
N PHE A 43 3.08 -7.27 -8.06
CA PHE A 43 4.26 -6.45 -7.81
C PHE A 43 5.48 -7.10 -8.45
N GLU A 44 6.16 -6.34 -9.31
CA GLU A 44 7.41 -6.76 -9.96
C GLU A 44 8.55 -5.85 -9.50
N PRO A 45 9.30 -6.22 -8.44
CA PRO A 45 10.50 -5.48 -8.04
C PRO A 45 11.50 -5.42 -9.20
N MET A 46 12.04 -4.24 -9.49
CA MET A 46 13.03 -4.06 -10.57
C MET A 46 14.42 -4.56 -10.15
N PHE A 47 14.75 -4.42 -8.87
CA PHE A 47 16.01 -4.82 -8.27
C PHE A 47 15.73 -5.40 -6.88
N ASP A 48 16.48 -6.45 -6.51
CA ASP A 48 16.37 -7.18 -5.25
C ASP A 48 15.01 -7.88 -4.99
N ASP A 49 14.95 -8.64 -3.90
CA ASP A 49 13.69 -9.14 -3.36
C ASP A 49 12.93 -7.97 -2.73
N GLY A 50 11.65 -7.81 -3.09
CA GLY A 50 10.73 -6.90 -2.43
C GLY A 50 9.67 -7.69 -1.67
N ARG A 51 9.25 -7.22 -0.50
CA ARG A 51 8.10 -7.80 0.21
C ARG A 51 6.92 -6.85 0.18
N VAL A 52 5.78 -7.35 -0.28
CA VAL A 52 4.55 -6.58 -0.30
C VAL A 52 4.04 -6.44 1.14
N GLY A 53 3.85 -5.20 1.57
CA GLY A 53 3.12 -4.85 2.78
C GLY A 53 1.69 -4.45 2.42
N PHE A 54 0.77 -4.68 3.35
CA PHE A 54 -0.60 -4.23 3.21
C PHE A 54 -1.19 -3.77 4.55
N ASP A 55 -2.22 -2.94 4.44
CA ASP A 55 -3.17 -2.66 5.51
C ASP A 55 -4.59 -2.89 4.97
N CYS A 56 -5.48 -3.37 5.84
CA CYS A 56 -6.80 -3.82 5.41
C CYS A 56 -7.83 -3.62 6.52
N GLN A 57 -8.92 -2.96 6.20
CA GLN A 57 -10.00 -2.72 7.15
C GLN A 57 -11.38 -2.78 6.49
N PRO A 58 -12.40 -3.30 7.19
CA PRO A 58 -13.78 -3.14 6.78
C PRO A 58 -14.26 -1.72 7.13
N ILE A 59 -14.99 -1.10 6.21
CA ILE A 59 -15.88 0.03 6.50
C ILE A 59 -17.34 -0.39 6.27
N GLU A 60 -18.31 0.50 6.52
CA GLU A 60 -19.73 0.16 6.55
C GLU A 60 -20.23 -0.65 5.34
N ASP A 61 -19.76 -0.34 4.12
CA ASP A 61 -20.26 -0.94 2.87
C ASP A 61 -19.20 -1.66 2.03
N ARG A 62 -17.92 -1.63 2.42
CA ARG A 62 -16.81 -2.17 1.62
C ARG A 62 -15.55 -2.45 2.43
N TRP A 63 -14.61 -3.14 1.82
CA TRP A 63 -13.24 -3.25 2.32
C TRP A 63 -12.35 -2.15 1.74
N ILE A 64 -11.46 -1.60 2.55
CA ILE A 64 -10.37 -0.75 2.11
C ILE A 64 -9.07 -1.52 2.30
N VAL A 65 -8.30 -1.66 1.23
CA VAL A 65 -7.00 -2.32 1.21
C VAL A 65 -5.97 -1.33 0.69
N GLY A 66 -4.93 -1.06 1.49
CA GLY A 66 -3.75 -0.33 1.06
C GLY A 66 -2.60 -1.31 0.86
N MET A 67 -1.89 -1.26 -0.27
CA MET A 67 -0.75 -2.14 -0.55
C MET A 67 0.44 -1.33 -1.06
N TYR A 68 1.64 -1.80 -0.71
CA TYR A 68 2.90 -1.13 -1.03
C TYR A 68 4.04 -2.15 -1.05
N LEU A 69 5.10 -1.86 -1.78
CA LEU A 69 6.33 -2.64 -1.70
C LEU A 69 7.20 -2.11 -0.56
N GLY A 70 7.49 -2.97 0.42
CA GLY A 70 8.27 -2.65 1.61
C GLY A 70 9.69 -2.17 1.27
N GLY A 71 10.19 -1.25 2.09
CA GLY A 71 11.56 -0.75 1.96
C GLY A 71 12.58 -1.61 2.69
N THR A 72 13.84 -1.35 2.37
CA THR A 72 15.01 -2.05 2.90
C THR A 72 15.80 -1.13 3.81
N GLU A 73 16.13 -1.60 5.01
CA GLU A 73 17.08 -0.97 5.93
C GLU A 73 18.50 -1.43 5.60
N ILE A 74 19.42 -0.49 5.40
CA ILE A 74 20.84 -0.78 5.26
C ILE A 74 21.46 -0.97 6.65
N VAL A 75 22.18 -2.07 6.84
CA VAL A 75 22.81 -2.43 8.12
C VAL A 75 24.33 -2.50 7.98
N GLY A 76 25.00 -1.62 8.72
CA GLY A 76 26.44 -1.45 8.78
C GLY A 76 27.01 -0.53 7.69
N GLY A 77 28.15 0.09 7.99
CA GLY A 77 28.84 0.99 7.06
C GLY A 77 28.49 2.46 7.22
N CYS A 78 28.76 3.23 6.16
CA CYS A 78 28.46 4.66 6.10
C CYS A 78 26.96 4.95 5.96
N ASP A 79 26.20 3.99 5.43
CA ASP A 79 24.77 4.12 5.16
C ASP A 79 23.91 3.35 6.18
N ASP A 80 24.49 2.94 7.31
CA ASP A 80 23.78 2.24 8.38
C ASP A 80 22.55 3.02 8.87
N GLY A 81 21.42 2.35 8.93
CA GLY A 81 20.12 2.92 9.30
C GLY A 81 19.41 3.69 8.19
N GLN A 82 19.98 3.77 6.98
CA GLN A 82 19.27 4.35 5.83
C GLN A 82 18.14 3.43 5.37
N PHE A 83 17.02 4.05 5.01
CA PHE A 83 15.86 3.38 4.46
C PHE A 83 15.77 3.62 2.96
N GLN A 84 15.80 2.54 2.18
CA GLN A 84 15.69 2.60 0.73
C GLN A 84 14.33 2.05 0.28
N HIS A 85 13.68 2.78 -0.60
CA HIS A 85 12.46 2.31 -1.25
C HIS A 85 12.83 1.39 -2.41
N THR A 86 12.09 0.30 -2.56
CA THR A 86 12.30 -0.67 -3.63
C THR A 86 11.64 -0.14 -4.90
N ASP A 87 12.38 -0.04 -6.00
CA ASP A 87 11.84 0.28 -7.32
C ASP A 87 11.03 -0.92 -7.85
N PHE A 88 9.84 -0.68 -8.40
CA PHE A 88 8.98 -1.75 -8.90
C PHE A 88 8.13 -1.33 -10.10
N GLN A 89 7.70 -2.33 -10.85
CA GLN A 89 6.63 -2.25 -11.83
C GLN A 89 5.38 -2.93 -11.26
N PHE A 90 4.21 -2.55 -11.78
CA PHE A 90 2.95 -3.12 -11.34
C PHE A 90 2.01 -3.24 -12.54
N ASP A 91 1.47 -4.43 -12.78
CA ASP A 91 0.56 -4.68 -13.91
C ASP A 91 -0.88 -4.23 -13.59
N LEU A 92 -1.22 -3.04 -14.06
CA LEU A 92 -2.57 -2.48 -13.89
C LEU A 92 -3.63 -3.16 -14.74
N MET A 93 -3.24 -3.81 -15.84
CA MET A 93 -4.19 -4.51 -16.70
C MET A 93 -4.61 -5.82 -16.04
N GLN A 94 -3.65 -6.63 -15.59
CA GLN A 94 -3.95 -7.83 -14.80
C GLN A 94 -4.69 -7.48 -13.51
N LEU A 95 -4.38 -6.36 -12.87
CA LEU A 95 -5.13 -5.89 -11.71
C LEU A 95 -6.61 -5.74 -12.00
N THR A 96 -6.98 -5.14 -13.13
CA THR A 96 -8.40 -4.95 -13.47
C THR A 96 -9.13 -6.27 -13.69
N GLU A 97 -8.43 -7.34 -14.07
CA GLU A 97 -9.00 -8.68 -14.24
C GLU A 97 -9.31 -9.37 -12.90
N LEU A 98 -8.67 -8.96 -11.81
CA LEU A 98 -8.97 -9.46 -10.46
C LEU A 98 -10.32 -8.97 -9.92
N PHE A 99 -10.89 -7.92 -10.53
CA PHE A 99 -12.20 -7.40 -10.18
C PHE A 99 -13.26 -8.00 -11.09
N SER A 100 -14.39 -8.40 -10.52
CA SER A 100 -15.59 -8.75 -11.29
C SER A 100 -16.21 -7.54 -11.98
N GLN A 101 -16.03 -6.36 -11.39
CA GLN A 101 -16.42 -5.07 -11.95
C GLN A 101 -15.50 -3.97 -11.40
N VAL A 102 -14.99 -3.11 -12.28
CA VAL A 102 -14.26 -1.89 -11.90
C VAL A 102 -15.19 -0.69 -12.06
N ASP A 103 -15.41 0.03 -10.97
CA ASP A 103 -16.23 1.25 -10.93
C ASP A 103 -15.37 2.50 -11.12
N GLU A 104 -14.12 2.48 -10.61
CA GLU A 104 -13.20 3.61 -10.64
C GLU A 104 -11.75 3.13 -10.70
N LEU A 105 -10.94 3.80 -11.54
CA LEU A 105 -9.49 3.63 -11.60
C LEU A 105 -8.86 5.03 -11.71
N GLN A 106 -8.12 5.44 -10.68
CA GLN A 106 -7.54 6.78 -10.60
C GLN A 106 -6.08 6.73 -10.19
N TRP A 107 -5.28 7.59 -10.79
CA TRP A 107 -3.91 7.88 -10.36
C TRP A 107 -3.86 9.24 -9.69
N SER A 108 -3.32 9.28 -8.48
CA SER A 108 -3.10 10.49 -7.69
C SER A 108 -1.60 10.73 -7.53
N ALA A 109 -1.15 11.93 -7.89
CA ALA A 109 0.25 12.35 -7.74
C ALA A 109 0.35 13.68 -7.00
N PHE A 110 1.32 13.78 -6.09
CA PHE A 110 1.55 14.93 -5.22
C PHE A 110 2.96 15.50 -5.45
N PRO A 111 3.21 16.14 -6.61
CA PRO A 111 4.55 16.64 -6.96
C PRO A 111 4.98 17.83 -6.09
N HIS A 112 4.03 18.54 -5.48
CA HIS A 112 4.31 19.62 -4.52
C HIS A 112 4.11 19.09 -3.11
N ARG A 113 5.21 18.87 -2.38
CA ARG A 113 5.17 18.57 -0.96
C ARG A 113 5.32 19.89 -0.19
N PRO A 114 4.28 20.34 0.54
CA PRO A 114 4.47 21.43 1.49
C PRO A 114 5.48 20.99 2.56
N ASP A 115 6.40 21.87 2.94
CA ASP A 115 7.36 21.60 4.02
C ASP A 115 6.61 21.15 5.29
N GLY A 116 6.99 19.97 5.81
CA GLY A 116 6.43 19.41 7.03
C GLY A 116 5.22 18.49 6.86
N ASP A 117 4.70 18.28 5.65
CA ASP A 117 3.60 17.34 5.42
C ASP A 117 4.12 15.91 5.23
N GLN A 118 3.79 15.04 6.18
CA GLN A 118 4.17 13.61 6.17
C GLN A 118 3.15 12.79 5.35
N MET A 119 2.82 13.23 4.13
CA MET A 119 1.97 12.39 3.28
C MET A 119 2.71 11.08 2.96
N PRO A 120 2.04 9.92 3.14
CA PRO A 120 2.69 8.61 3.12
C PRO A 120 3.28 8.24 1.75
N ALA A 121 2.77 8.78 0.64
CA ALA A 121 3.31 8.51 -0.69
C ALA A 121 3.33 9.74 -1.62
N SER A 122 4.34 9.81 -2.49
CA SER A 122 4.44 10.83 -3.56
C SER A 122 3.40 10.60 -4.66
N SER A 123 2.96 9.36 -4.84
CA SER A 123 1.84 8.99 -5.71
C SER A 123 1.18 7.68 -5.28
N PHE A 124 -0.07 7.47 -5.68
CA PHE A 124 -0.77 6.19 -5.50
C PHE A 124 -1.85 6.00 -6.55
N ILE A 125 -2.27 4.75 -6.74
CA ILE A 125 -3.40 4.37 -7.59
C ILE A 125 -4.55 3.92 -6.71
N THR A 126 -5.75 4.40 -6.99
CA THR A 126 -6.99 3.93 -6.35
C THR A 126 -7.80 3.14 -7.36
N VAL A 127 -8.23 1.94 -6.96
CA VAL A 127 -9.19 1.14 -7.72
C VAL A 127 -10.40 0.87 -6.83
N GLU A 128 -11.59 1.21 -7.32
CA GLU A 128 -12.85 0.83 -6.67
C GLU A 128 -13.61 -0.12 -7.56
N GLY A 129 -14.18 -1.15 -6.95
CA GLY A 129 -14.94 -2.13 -7.69
C GLY A 129 -15.44 -3.25 -6.80
N ARG A 130 -15.69 -4.39 -7.43
CA ARG A 130 -16.24 -5.57 -6.79
C ARG A 130 -15.41 -6.81 -7.05
N VAL A 131 -15.33 -7.68 -6.03
CA VAL A 131 -14.83 -9.05 -6.13
C VAL A 131 -16.01 -9.97 -5.81
N GLY A 132 -16.54 -10.64 -6.83
CA GLY A 132 -17.88 -11.24 -6.75
C GLY A 132 -18.93 -10.16 -6.47
N GLU A 133 -19.69 -10.34 -5.39
CA GLU A 133 -20.72 -9.38 -4.95
C GLU A 133 -20.21 -8.34 -3.95
N HIS A 134 -18.94 -8.42 -3.54
CA HIS A 134 -18.40 -7.62 -2.45
C HIS A 134 -17.66 -6.38 -2.95
N ALA A 135 -18.00 -5.21 -2.41
CA ALA A 135 -17.32 -3.96 -2.74
C ALA A 135 -15.95 -3.87 -2.04
N ILE A 136 -14.95 -3.38 -2.78
CA ILE A 136 -13.60 -3.16 -2.30
C ILE A 136 -12.99 -1.91 -2.93
N ARG A 137 -12.19 -1.19 -2.14
CA ARG A 137 -11.32 -0.10 -2.58
C ARG A 137 -9.88 -0.51 -2.32
N LEU A 138 -9.09 -0.60 -3.38
CA LEU A 138 -7.65 -0.84 -3.33
C LEU A 138 -6.91 0.48 -3.51
N GLN A 139 -5.86 0.69 -2.71
CA GLN A 139 -4.91 1.78 -2.84
C GLN A 139 -3.50 1.19 -2.98
N LEU A 140 -2.85 1.44 -4.12
CA LEU A 140 -1.48 1.02 -4.40
C LEU A 140 -0.54 2.21 -4.22
N TYR A 141 0.30 2.17 -3.19
CA TYR A 141 1.23 3.26 -2.91
C TYR A 141 2.56 3.07 -3.62
N SER A 142 3.10 4.16 -4.16
CA SER A 142 4.44 4.18 -4.77
C SER A 142 5.59 4.03 -3.76
N VAL A 143 5.33 4.31 -2.48
CA VAL A 143 6.27 4.08 -1.38
C VAL A 143 5.49 3.61 -0.15
N PRO A 144 6.12 2.87 0.77
CA PRO A 144 5.51 2.50 2.05
C PRO A 144 5.04 3.72 2.85
N PRO A 145 3.93 3.60 3.61
CA PRO A 145 3.58 4.55 4.65
C PRO A 145 4.75 4.79 5.62
N THR A 146 4.85 5.99 6.19
CA THR A 146 5.99 6.38 7.05
C THR A 146 6.10 5.57 8.34
N ASP A 147 5.04 4.91 8.77
CA ASP A 147 4.99 4.01 9.92
C ASP A 147 5.15 2.53 9.56
N ALA A 148 5.21 2.20 8.26
CA ALA A 148 5.62 0.90 7.79
C ALA A 148 7.15 0.80 7.92
N GLY A 149 7.61 0.12 8.99
CA GLY A 149 9.02 -0.18 9.19
C GLY A 149 9.64 -1.01 8.05
N PRO A 150 10.93 -1.33 8.13
CA PRO A 150 11.60 -2.09 7.07
C PRO A 150 11.04 -3.49 6.91
N ALA A 151 10.90 -3.89 5.66
CA ALA A 151 10.55 -5.26 5.33
C ALA A 151 11.79 -6.17 5.27
N LEU A 152 12.94 -5.60 4.90
CA LEU A 152 14.20 -6.30 4.73
C LEU A 152 15.34 -5.52 5.39
N ARG A 153 16.38 -6.24 5.77
CA ARG A 153 17.70 -5.72 6.14
C ARG A 153 18.72 -6.18 5.13
N GLN A 154 19.48 -5.25 4.60
CA GLN A 154 20.60 -5.51 3.69
C GLN A 154 21.91 -5.23 4.40
N TYR A 155 22.82 -6.20 4.40
CA TYR A 155 24.14 -6.10 5.00
C TYR A 155 25.20 -5.72 3.95
N GLN A 156 26.35 -5.21 4.41
CA GLN A 156 27.46 -4.82 3.54
C GLN A 156 28.02 -5.96 2.67
N ASP A 157 27.80 -7.21 3.05
CA ASP A 157 28.20 -8.39 2.28
C ASP A 157 27.20 -8.76 1.16
N GLY A 158 26.14 -7.95 0.98
CA GLY A 158 25.08 -8.16 -0.01
C GLY A 158 23.98 -9.12 0.44
N ARG A 159 24.04 -9.63 1.67
CA ARG A 159 23.00 -10.50 2.21
C ARG A 159 21.74 -9.69 2.54
N CYS A 160 20.58 -10.18 2.12
CA CYS A 160 19.27 -9.65 2.52
C CYS A 160 18.56 -10.62 3.47
N THR A 161 18.02 -10.11 4.58
CA THR A 161 17.21 -10.90 5.53
C THR A 161 15.89 -10.21 5.84
N PRO A 162 14.76 -10.94 5.94
CA PRO A 162 13.51 -10.37 6.42
C PRO A 162 13.64 -9.87 7.86
N VAL A 163 12.92 -8.78 8.15
CA VAL A 163 12.76 -8.22 9.51
C VAL A 163 11.74 -9.03 10.30
#